data_AF-A0A922LT84-F1
#
_entry.id   AF-A0A922LT84-F1
#
_cell.length_a   1.000
_cell.length_b   1.000
_cell.length_c   1.000
_cell.angle_alpha   90.00
_cell.angle_beta   90.00
_cell.angle_gamma   90.00
#
_symmetry.space_group_name_H-M   'P 1'
#
loop_
_entity.id
_entity.type
_entity.pdbx_description
1 polymer ?
#
loop_
_entity_poly.entity_id
_entity_poly.type
_entity_poly.pdbx_seq_one_letter_code
_entity_poly.pdbx_strand_id
1 'polypeptide(L)'
;MKLDIKDSKSDVGRSVCDIIKAILLDSTKDNRIVTIGLSGGSMPHLLAPHLCSFSEINWELVHFFYCDERLVPLDSEDSNHHCYQELLYSKINIPSSNIHTVNTTLSCRVSLIII
;
A
#
# COMPACT_ATOMS: atom_id res chain seq x y z
N MET A 1 -11.79 -20.22 3.06
CA MET A 1 -11.30 -19.18 4.00
C MET A 1 -10.18 -19.78 4.82
N LYS A 2 -8.98 -19.19 4.81
CA LYS A 2 -7.83 -19.62 5.62
C LYS A 2 -7.60 -18.56 6.70
N LEU A 3 -7.55 -18.97 7.96
CA LEU A 3 -7.30 -18.09 9.10
C LEU A 3 -5.93 -18.43 9.67
N ASP A 4 -5.06 -17.43 9.79
CA ASP A 4 -3.76 -17.55 10.45
C ASP A 4 -3.74 -16.58 11.63
N ILE A 5 -3.50 -17.10 12.83
CA ILE A 5 -3.53 -16.36 14.09
C ILE A 5 -2.09 -16.24 14.60
N LYS A 6 -1.66 -15.01 14.91
CA LYS A 6 -0.35 -14.73 15.49
C LYS A 6 -0.52 -14.06 16.86
N ASP A 7 0.47 -14.25 17.73
CA ASP A 7 0.43 -13.76 19.10
C ASP A 7 0.72 -12.26 19.21
N SER A 8 1.37 -11.66 18.22
CA SER A 8 1.73 -10.23 18.21
C SER A 8 1.44 -9.54 16.89
N LYS A 9 1.22 -8.21 16.94
CA LYS A 9 1.05 -7.37 15.74
C LYS A 9 2.26 -7.48 14.80
N SER A 10 3.46 -7.50 15.36
CA SER A 10 4.71 -7.61 14.58
C SER A 10 4.77 -8.92 13.80
N ASP A 11 4.32 -10.03 14.40
CA ASP A 11 4.28 -11.33 13.73
C ASP A 11 3.22 -11.38 12.63
N VAL A 12 2.09 -10.70 12.82
CA VAL A 12 1.10 -10.48 11.75
C VAL A 12 1.75 -9.72 10.60
N GLY A 13 2.43 -8.61 10.89
CA GLY A 13 3.09 -7.79 9.87
C GLY A 13 4.11 -8.59 9.05
N ARG A 14 4.98 -9.34 9.72
CA ARG A 14 5.95 -10.22 9.07
C ARG A 14 5.25 -11.27 8.20
N SER A 15 4.29 -12.00 8.77
CA SER A 15 3.60 -13.08 8.06
C SER A 15 2.84 -12.59 6.82
N VAL A 16 2.19 -11.42 6.92
CA VAL A 16 1.50 -10.80 5.78
C VAL A 16 2.51 -10.37 4.72
N CYS A 17 3.62 -9.75 5.12
CA CYS A 17 4.65 -9.31 4.19
C CYS A 17 5.34 -10.48 3.48
N ASP A 18 5.56 -11.61 4.16
CA ASP A 18 6.11 -12.82 3.56
C ASP A 18 5.18 -13.38 2.47
N ILE A 19 3.87 -13.36 2.71
CA ILE A 19 2.86 -13.74 1.71
C ILE A 19 2.89 -12.77 0.53
N ILE A 20 2.91 -11.46 0.80
CA ILE A 20 2.98 -10.43 -0.25
C ILE A 20 4.25 -10.62 -1.09
N LYS A 21 5.40 -10.85 -0.46
CA LYS A 21 6.68 -11.11 -1.14
C LYS A 21 6.59 -12.32 -2.06
N ALA A 22 6.07 -13.44 -1.56
CA ALA A 22 5.90 -14.65 -2.37
C ALA A 22 5.00 -14.41 -3.58
N ILE A 23 3.88 -13.70 -3.40
CA ILE A 23 2.95 -13.35 -4.49
C ILE A 23 3.61 -12.43 -5.50
N LEU A 24 4.31 -11.39 -5.04
CA LEU A 24 4.99 -10.43 -5.91
C LEU A 24 6.09 -11.11 -6.73
N LEU A 25 6.93 -11.93 -6.11
CA LEU A 25 7.99 -12.66 -6.82
C LEU A 25 7.40 -13.62 -7.85
N ASP A 26 6.35 -14.36 -7.51
CA ASP A 26 5.74 -15.28 -8.46
C ASP A 26 5.03 -14.57 -9.62
N SER A 27 4.34 -13.47 -9.30
CA SER A 27 3.56 -12.73 -10.27
C SER A 27 4.44 -11.90 -11.22
N THR A 28 5.67 -11.56 -10.85
CA THR A 28 6.59 -10.73 -11.66
C THR A 28 7.58 -11.53 -12.52
N LYS A 29 7.65 -12.87 -12.39
CA LYS A 29 8.61 -13.74 -13.12
C LYS A 29 8.68 -13.52 -14.64
N ASP A 30 7.55 -13.18 -15.26
CA ASP A 30 7.44 -13.01 -16.72
C ASP A 30 7.29 -11.54 -17.13
N ASN A 31 7.84 -10.60 -16.34
CA ASN A 31 7.61 -9.16 -16.48
C ASN A 31 6.12 -8.78 -16.45
N ARG A 32 5.31 -9.58 -15.77
CA ARG A 32 3.88 -9.32 -15.60
C ARG A 32 3.68 -8.24 -14.55
N ILE A 33 2.82 -7.29 -14.88
CA ILE A 33 2.41 -6.21 -13.99
C ILE A 33 1.49 -6.76 -12.89
N VAL A 34 1.70 -6.26 -11.67
CA VAL A 34 0.91 -6.61 -10.50
C VAL A 34 0.34 -5.34 -9.88
N THR A 35 -0.93 -5.41 -9.46
CA THR A 35 -1.62 -4.30 -8.80
C THR A 35 -1.94 -4.66 -7.35
N ILE A 36 -1.67 -3.76 -6.42
CA ILE A 36 -1.96 -3.92 -4.99
C ILE A 36 -2.89 -2.79 -4.54
N GLY A 37 -3.99 -3.17 -3.88
CA GLY A 37 -4.83 -2.25 -3.13
C GLY A 37 -4.31 -2.06 -1.70
N LEU A 38 -4.01 -0.83 -1.34
CA LEU A 38 -3.53 -0.42 -0.03
C LEU A 38 -4.68 0.12 0.81
N SER A 39 -4.73 -0.32 2.06
CA SER A 39 -5.66 0.17 3.07
C SER A 39 -4.99 1.22 3.93
N GLY A 40 -5.78 2.16 4.47
CA GLY A 40 -5.30 3.14 5.42
C GLY A 40 -5.07 2.62 6.85
N GLY A 41 -5.06 3.57 7.80
CA GLY A 41 -5.02 3.27 9.24
C GLY A 41 -3.67 2.75 9.72
N SER A 42 -3.64 1.60 10.38
CA SER A 42 -2.40 1.02 10.92
C SER A 42 -1.57 0.23 9.89
N MET A 43 -2.10 0.04 8.67
CA MET A 43 -1.46 -0.78 7.64
C MET A 43 -0.16 -0.21 7.07
N PRO A 44 -0.03 1.09 6.79
CA PRO A 44 1.24 1.68 6.38
C PRO A 44 2.37 1.36 7.37
N HIS A 45 2.12 1.55 8.67
CA HIS A 45 3.11 1.27 9.72
C HIS A 45 3.44 -0.22 9.85
N LEU A 46 2.48 -1.10 9.60
CA LEU A 46 2.69 -2.54 9.68
C LEU A 46 3.50 -3.06 8.50
N LEU A 47 3.20 -2.60 7.29
CA LEU A 47 3.75 -3.16 6.05
C LEU A 47 5.04 -2.45 5.62
N ALA A 48 5.12 -1.13 5.74
CA ALA A 48 6.22 -0.36 5.18
C ALA A 48 7.60 -0.79 5.65
N PRO A 49 7.86 -1.06 6.96
CA PRO A 49 9.19 -1.49 7.42
C PRO A 49 9.69 -2.76 6.72
N HIS A 50 8.78 -3.70 6.45
CA HIS A 50 9.10 -4.95 5.79
C HIS A 50 9.20 -4.78 4.27
N LEU A 51 8.27 -4.08 3.64
CA LEU A 51 8.31 -3.83 2.19
C LEU A 51 9.57 -3.05 1.78
N CYS A 52 10.02 -2.10 2.60
CA CYS A 52 11.28 -1.39 2.36
C CYS A 52 12.51 -2.31 2.37
N SER A 53 12.44 -3.46 3.05
CA SER A 53 13.53 -4.42 3.12
C SER A 53 13.62 -5.36 1.91
N PHE A 54 12.62 -5.34 1.03
CA PHE A 54 12.53 -6.24 -0.12
C PHE A 54 13.37 -5.71 -1.29
N SER A 55 14.63 -6.15 -1.35
CA SER A 55 15.57 -5.79 -2.41
C SER A 55 15.38 -6.60 -3.70
N GLU A 56 14.69 -7.74 -3.64
CA GLU A 56 14.49 -8.62 -4.79
C GLU A 56 13.23 -8.30 -5.62
N ILE A 57 12.43 -7.32 -5.18
CA ILE A 57 11.20 -6.91 -5.86
C ILE A 57 11.50 -5.86 -6.91
N ASN A 58 11.09 -6.12 -8.15
CA ASN A 58 11.09 -5.10 -9.19
C ASN A 58 9.86 -4.19 -9.05
N TRP A 59 10.03 -3.04 -8.41
CA TRP A 59 8.97 -2.06 -8.19
C TRP A 59 8.42 -1.41 -9.46
N GLU A 60 9.13 -1.50 -10.59
CA GLU A 60 8.62 -1.01 -11.89
C GLU A 60 7.40 -1.80 -12.38
N LEU A 61 7.25 -3.05 -11.93
CA LEU A 61 6.14 -3.93 -12.29
C LEU A 61 4.98 -3.89 -11.27
N VAL A 62 5.14 -3.15 -10.18
CA VAL A 62 4.16 -3.09 -9.10
C VAL A 62 3.45 -1.75 -9.15
N HIS A 63 2.11 -1.77 -9.19
CA HIS A 63 1.27 -0.59 -9.11
C HIS A 63 0.46 -0.60 -7.82
N PHE A 64 0.42 0.54 -7.14
CA PHE A 64 -0.36 0.73 -5.93
C PHE A 64 -1.61 1.57 -6.18
N PHE A 65 -2.71 1.11 -5.63
CA PHE A 65 -3.99 1.81 -5.57
C PHE A 65 -4.43 1.89 -4.10
N TYR A 66 -5.33 2.80 -3.77
CA TYR A 66 -5.92 2.88 -2.43
C TYR A 66 -7.31 2.27 -2.46
N CYS A 67 -7.61 1.38 -1.51
CA CYS A 67 -8.94 0.80 -1.34
C CYS A 67 -9.95 1.87 -0.90
N ASP A 68 -9.49 2.77 -0.04
CA ASP A 68 -10.18 3.93 0.47
C ASP A 68 -9.17 5.08 0.63
N GLU A 69 -9.62 6.31 0.38
CA GLU A 69 -8.82 7.51 0.64
C GLU A 69 -9.74 8.65 1.06
N ARG A 70 -9.25 9.51 1.95
CA ARG A 70 -9.98 10.69 2.39
C ARG A 70 -9.83 11.79 1.34
N LEU A 71 -10.93 12.51 1.07
CA LEU A 71 -10.91 13.63 0.14
C LEU A 71 -10.34 14.90 0.81
N VAL A 72 -9.06 14.83 1.16
CA VAL A 72 -8.25 15.91 1.72
C VAL A 72 -7.03 16.14 0.81
N PRO A 73 -6.29 17.25 0.93
CA PRO A 73 -5.01 17.40 0.24
C PRO A 73 -4.09 16.19 0.47
N LEU A 74 -3.36 15.76 -0.57
CA LEU A 74 -2.57 14.52 -0.53
C LEU A 74 -1.38 14.58 0.44
N ASP A 75 -0.98 15.77 0.87
CA ASP A 75 0.04 16.10 1.85
C ASP A 75 -0.51 16.28 3.28
N SER A 76 -1.83 16.14 3.47
CA SER A 76 -2.45 16.16 4.79
C SER A 76 -2.02 14.95 5.62
N GLU A 77 -1.84 15.13 6.93
CA GLU A 77 -1.61 14.02 7.88
C GLU A 77 -2.74 12.98 7.87
N ASP A 78 -3.95 13.38 7.45
CA ASP A 78 -5.09 12.49 7.30
C ASP A 78 -5.04 11.68 6.00
N SER A 79 -4.18 11.99 5.03
CA SER A 79 -4.10 11.27 3.75
C SER A 79 -3.40 9.92 3.92
N ASN A 80 -4.03 8.83 3.47
CA ASN A 80 -3.38 7.52 3.42
C ASN A 80 -2.16 7.58 2.48
N HIS A 81 -2.26 8.31 1.38
CA HIS A 81 -1.16 8.57 0.46
C HIS A 81 0.02 9.22 1.17
N HIS A 82 -0.21 10.27 1.98
CA HIS A 82 0.85 10.93 2.72
C HIS A 82 1.61 9.94 3.62
N CYS A 83 0.86 9.12 4.37
CA CYS A 83 1.46 8.12 5.26
C CYS A 83 2.31 7.09 4.50
N TYR A 84 1.82 6.58 3.36
CA TYR A 84 2.61 5.67 2.51
C TYR A 84 3.80 6.36 1.83
N GLN A 85 3.66 7.64 1.47
CA GLN A 85 4.73 8.44 0.89
C GLN A 85 5.90 8.55 1.87
N GLU A 86 5.62 8.89 3.13
CA GLU A 86 6.64 9.01 4.17
C GLU A 86 7.25 7.68 4.57
N LEU A 87 6.42 6.65 4.76
CA LEU A 87 6.87 5.40 5.36
C LEU A 87 7.46 4.42 4.35
N LEU A 88 6.97 4.41 3.11
CA LEU A 88 7.30 3.42 2.09
C LEU A 88 7.91 4.05 0.84
N TYR A 89 7.18 4.91 0.12
CA TYR A 89 7.59 5.34 -1.22
C TYR A 89 8.84 6.21 -1.24
N SER A 90 9.09 6.96 -0.16
CA SER A 90 10.35 7.71 0.01
C SER A 90 11.59 6.81 0.18
N LYS A 91 11.40 5.49 0.42
CA LYS A 91 12.46 4.53 0.75
C LYS A 91 12.63 3.43 -0.28
N ILE A 92 11.71 3.28 -1.23
CA ILE A 92 11.78 2.29 -2.32
C ILE A 92 11.87 3.01 -3.67
N ASN A 93 12.56 2.39 -4.63
CA ASN A 93 12.68 2.94 -5.98
C ASN A 93 11.46 2.54 -6.84
N ILE A 94 10.30 3.12 -6.54
CA ILE A 94 9.07 2.92 -7.32
C ILE A 94 8.82 4.11 -8.25
N PRO A 95 8.48 3.90 -9.53
CA PRO A 95 8.06 4.98 -10.41
C PRO A 95 6.80 5.68 -9.87
N SER A 96 6.78 7.01 -9.87
CA SER A 96 5.60 7.77 -9.42
C SER A 96 4.35 7.47 -10.26
N SER A 97 4.54 7.11 -11.54
CA SER A 97 3.46 6.65 -12.44
C SER A 97 2.78 5.36 -11.98
N ASN A 98 3.40 4.62 -11.06
CA ASN A 98 2.87 3.38 -10.52
C ASN A 98 2.10 3.59 -9.21
N ILE A 99 2.04 4.82 -8.69
CA ILE A 99 1.27 5.17 -7.50
C ILE A 99 0.02 5.91 -7.96
N HIS A 100 -1.13 5.26 -7.82
CA HIS A 100 -2.41 5.78 -8.31
C HIS A 100 -3.24 6.33 -7.15
N THR A 101 -3.31 7.65 -7.05
CA THR A 101 -4.10 8.36 -6.02
C THR A 101 -5.46 8.81 -6.55
N VAL A 102 -6.37 9.14 -5.62
CA VAL A 102 -7.62 9.82 -5.97
C VAL A 102 -7.34 11.26 -6.39
N ASN A 103 -8.14 11.78 -7.32
CA ASN A 103 -8.06 13.19 -7.67
C ASN A 103 -8.79 14.05 -6.62
N THR A 104 -8.01 14.66 -5.74
CA THR A 104 -8.50 15.49 -4.61
C THR A 104 -9.08 16.83 -5.04
N THR A 105 -8.89 17.25 -6.30
CA THR A 105 -9.49 18.48 -6.85
C THR A 105 -10.93 18.29 -7.31
N LEU A 106 -11.39 17.05 -7.45
CA LEU A 106 -12.77 16.76 -7.80
C LEU A 106 -13.68 17.08 -6.60
N SER A 107 -14.64 17.99 -6.80
CA SER A 107 -15.62 18.30 -5.76
C SER A 107 -16.58 17.12 -5.58
N CYS A 108 -16.50 16.39 -4.47
CA CYS A 108 -17.58 15.49 -4.08
C CYS A 108 -18.78 16.33 -3.60
N ARG A 109 -19.77 16.53 -4.49
CA ARG A 109 -21.10 17.04 -4.09
C ARG A 109 -21.93 15.95 -3.44
N VAL A 110 -21.38 15.25 -2.44
CA VAL A 110 -22.08 14.15 -1.78
C VAL A 110 -21.97 14.33 -0.27
N SER A 111 -23.12 14.55 0.36
CA SER A 111 -23.31 14.37 1.79
C SER A 111 -23.26 12.87 2.10
N LEU A 112 -22.06 12.28 2.11
CA LEU A 112 -21.87 10.88 2.42
C LEU A 112 -21.61 10.76 3.93
N ILE A 113 -22.61 10.27 4.67
CA ILE A 113 -22.43 9.79 6.04
C ILE A 113 -22.04 8.32 5.92
N ILE A 114 -20.79 8.00 6.24
CA ILE A 114 -20.36 6.61 6.46
C ILE A 114 -20.51 6.38 7.98
N ILE A 115 -21.44 5.50 8.35
CA ILE A 115 -21.63 4.98 9.71
C ILE A 115 -20.77 3.73 9.90
#